data_AF-A0A0S8K9N5-F1
#
_entry.id   AF-A0A0S8K9N5-F1
#
_cell.length_a   1.000
_cell.length_b   1.000
_cell.length_c   1.000
_cell.angle_alpha   90.00
_cell.angle_beta   90.00
_cell.angle_gamma   90.00
#
_symmetry.space_group_name_H-M   'P 1'
#
loop_
_entity.id
_entity.type
_entity.pdbx_description
1 polymer ?
#
loop_
_entity_poly.entity_id
_entity_poly.type
_entity_poly.pdbx_seq_one_letter_code
_entity_poly.pdbx_strand_id
1 'polypeptide(L)'
;MSSPVPTKDVSVTAPLVVGLCLLVALLLYWLGGKVGFKGKTTPGELATYSCGEDLPGGKLQIDEGLFFVFCAYFLVFDILAFVIATSLSRPGWLPALYAGIALCAITLLFPLRRMG
;
A
#
# COMPACT_ATOMS: atom_id res chain seq x y z
N MET A 1 7.73 -27.02 -18.81
CA MET A 1 7.83 -28.18 -17.92
C MET A 1 8.35 -27.67 -16.58
N SER A 2 7.47 -27.17 -15.71
CA SER A 2 7.82 -26.62 -14.41
C SER A 2 8.15 -27.76 -13.45
N SER A 3 9.41 -27.86 -13.04
CA SER A 3 9.84 -28.77 -11.98
C SER A 3 9.06 -28.50 -10.69
N PRO A 4 8.62 -29.54 -9.95
CA PRO A 4 7.88 -29.37 -8.72
C PRO A 4 8.81 -28.76 -7.66
N VAL A 5 8.56 -27.51 -7.29
CA VAL A 5 9.19 -26.93 -6.10
C VAL A 5 8.64 -27.67 -4.88
N PRO A 6 9.49 -28.25 -4.01
CA PRO A 6 9.04 -28.84 -2.75
C PRO A 6 8.25 -27.80 -1.95
N THR A 7 6.95 -28.04 -1.76
CA THR A 7 5.99 -27.13 -1.14
C THR A 7 6.32 -26.77 0.31
N LYS A 8 7.12 -27.59 0.98
CA LYS A 8 7.58 -27.36 2.35
C LYS A 8 8.57 -26.20 2.45
N ASP A 9 9.33 -25.93 1.40
CA ASP A 9 10.37 -24.90 1.43
C ASP A 9 9.73 -23.51 1.33
N VAL A 10 8.73 -23.32 0.46
CA VAL A 10 8.07 -22.02 0.27
C VAL A 10 7.33 -21.54 1.53
N SER A 11 6.63 -22.43 2.23
CA SER A 11 5.90 -22.08 3.46
C SER A 11 6.80 -21.64 4.61
N VAL A 12 8.05 -22.10 4.64
CA VAL A 12 9.03 -21.73 5.68
C VAL A 12 9.89 -20.55 5.21
N THR A 13 10.28 -20.50 3.94
CA THR A 13 11.11 -19.42 3.39
C THR A 13 10.40 -18.07 3.42
N ALA A 14 9.10 -18.00 3.09
CA ALA A 14 8.36 -16.73 3.08
C ALA A 14 8.32 -16.01 4.45
N PRO A 15 7.87 -16.64 5.55
CA PRO A 15 7.89 -16.00 6.86
C PRO A 15 9.32 -15.73 7.36
N LEU A 16 10.30 -16.57 7.01
CA LEU A 16 11.70 -16.32 7.36
C LEU A 16 12.25 -15.07 6.67
N VAL A 17 11.98 -14.87 5.38
CA VAL A 17 12.43 -13.68 4.65
C VAL A 17 11.77 -12.41 5.20
N VAL A 18 10.46 -12.44 5.45
CA VAL A 18 9.76 -11.31 6.08
C VAL A 18 10.32 -11.01 7.47
N GLY A 19 10.55 -12.05 8.28
CA GLY A 19 11.15 -11.92 9.61
C GLY A 19 12.55 -11.32 9.55
N LEU A 20 13.38 -11.75 8.60
CA LEU A 20 14.72 -11.19 8.39
C LEU A 20 14.66 -9.72 7.96
N CYS A 21 13.78 -9.36 7.03
CA CYS A 21 13.60 -7.97 6.59
C CYS A 21 13.17 -7.06 7.75
N LEU A 22 12.22 -7.51 8.58
CA LEU A 22 11.77 -6.77 9.76
C LEU A 22 12.90 -6.65 10.79
N LEU A 23 13.64 -7.73 11.03
CA LEU A 23 14.77 -7.72 11.94
C LEU A 23 15.84 -6.72 11.48
N VAL A 24 16.19 -6.71 10.20
CA VAL A 24 17.14 -5.74 9.63
C VAL A 24 16.61 -4.31 9.78
N ALA A 25 15.34 -4.06 9.47
CA ALA A 25 14.73 -2.73 9.63
C ALA A 25 14.78 -2.25 11.09
N LEU A 26 14.47 -3.13 12.05
CA LEU A 26 14.54 -2.82 13.48
C LEU A 26 15.97 -2.58 13.96
N LEU A 27 16.94 -3.38 13.49
CA LEU A 27 18.35 -3.16 13.79
C LEU A 27 18.83 -1.81 13.25
N LEU A 28 18.48 -1.45 12.02
CA LEU A 28 18.82 -0.15 11.44
C LEU A 28 18.17 0.99 12.22
N TYR A 29 16.91 0.87 12.60
CA TYR A 29 16.22 1.86 13.45
C TYR A 29 16.91 2.02 14.81
N TRP A 30 17.25 0.90 15.45
CA TRP A 30 17.90 0.92 16.78
C TRP A 30 19.32 1.47 16.72
N LEU A 31 20.12 1.02 15.75
CA LEU A 31 21.47 1.53 15.51
C LEU A 31 21.44 3.00 15.13
N GLY A 32 20.53 3.42 14.24
CA GLY A 32 20.32 4.82 13.87
C GLY A 32 19.97 5.69 15.08
N GLY A 33 19.07 5.23 15.95
CA GLY A 33 18.72 5.93 17.19
C GLY A 33 19.84 5.95 18.24
N LYS A 34 20.76 4.99 18.20
CA LYS A 34 21.91 4.91 19.13
C LYS A 34 23.11 5.74 18.64
N VAL A 35 23.38 5.75 17.34
CA VAL A 35 24.50 6.48 16.71
C VAL A 35 24.14 7.95 16.47
N GLY A 36 22.85 8.26 16.31
CA GLY A 36 22.37 9.62 16.10
C GLY A 36 22.82 10.60 17.19
N PHE A 37 23.16 11.81 16.77
CA PHE A 37 23.59 12.87 17.68
C PHE A 37 22.42 13.29 18.59
N LYS A 38 22.55 13.03 19.89
CA LYS A 38 21.61 13.50 20.91
C LYS A 38 21.99 14.91 21.36
N GLY A 39 21.72 15.89 20.50
CA GLY A 39 21.85 17.31 20.80
C GLY A 39 20.74 17.85 21.69
N LYS A 40 20.88 19.10 22.12
CA LYS A 40 19.75 19.85 22.71
C LYS A 40 18.79 20.23 21.60
N THR A 41 17.57 19.70 21.63
CA THR A 41 16.53 20.05 20.65
C THR A 41 16.17 21.53 20.80
N THR A 42 16.27 22.30 19.72
CA THR A 42 15.81 23.69 19.70
C THR A 42 14.36 23.76 19.24
N PRO A 43 13.56 24.75 19.66
CA PRO A 43 12.16 24.86 19.22
C PRO A 43 12.03 24.98 17.69
N GLY A 44 13.01 25.59 17.00
CA GLY A 44 13.05 25.66 15.53
C GLY A 44 13.36 24.32 14.85
N GLU A 45 14.02 23.38 15.53
CA GLU A 45 14.29 22.03 15.02
C GLU A 45 13.02 21.15 15.03
N LEU A 46 12.10 21.43 15.96
CA LEU A 46 10.82 20.74 16.08
C LEU A 46 9.71 21.43 15.27
N ALA A 47 9.98 22.61 14.73
CA ALA A 47 9.03 23.35 13.91
C ALA A 47 8.84 22.64 12.56
N THR A 48 7.61 22.70 12.03
CA THR A 48 7.31 22.17 10.70
C THR A 48 8.09 22.98 9.67
N TYR A 49 8.74 22.30 8.71
CA TYR A 49 9.43 22.98 7.64
C TYR A 49 8.44 23.77 6.76
N SER A 50 8.51 25.09 6.87
CA SER A 50 7.58 26.03 6.22
C SER A 50 8.33 27.24 5.67
N CYS A 51 9.47 27.04 5.00
CA CYS A 51 10.33 28.12 4.48
C CYS A 51 10.78 29.16 5.53
N GLY A 52 10.72 28.83 6.83
CA GLY A 52 11.01 29.75 7.93
C GLY A 52 9.79 30.54 8.45
N GLU A 53 8.61 30.34 7.88
CA GLU A 53 7.35 30.90 8.38
C GLU A 53 6.72 30.03 9.46
N ASP A 54 6.22 30.67 10.52
CA ASP A 54 5.43 30.02 11.57
C ASP A 54 4.01 29.77 11.07
N LEU A 55 3.88 28.79 10.17
CA LEU A 55 2.59 28.25 9.80
C LEU A 55 2.09 27.32 10.92
N PRO A 56 0.84 27.46 11.38
CA PRO A 56 0.26 26.44 12.25
C PRO A 56 0.34 25.11 11.52
N GLY A 57 0.74 24.04 12.21
CA GLY A 57 0.83 22.67 11.68
C GLY A 57 -0.55 22.13 11.28
N GLY A 58 -1.14 22.70 10.25
CA GLY A 58 -2.41 22.33 9.69
C GLY A 58 -2.25 20.98 9.02
N LYS A 59 -3.13 20.04 9.36
CA LYS A 59 -3.26 18.82 8.59
C LYS A 59 -3.68 19.23 7.19
N LEU A 60 -2.88 18.87 6.18
CA LEU A 60 -3.24 19.08 4.78
C LEU A 60 -4.57 18.34 4.53
N GLN A 61 -5.65 19.09 4.37
CA GLN A 61 -6.92 18.55 3.90
C GLN A 61 -6.79 18.40 2.39
N ILE A 62 -6.24 17.26 1.97
CA ILE A 62 -6.26 16.83 0.57
C ILE A 62 -7.74 16.69 0.18
N ASP A 63 -8.09 17.11 -1.04
CA ASP A 63 -9.41 16.91 -1.60
C ASP A 63 -9.83 15.44 -1.44
N GLU A 64 -10.76 15.22 -0.52
CA GLU A 64 -11.20 13.88 -0.12
C GLU A 64 -11.96 13.18 -1.25
N GLY A 65 -12.57 13.94 -2.16
CA GLY A 65 -13.35 13.42 -3.28
C GLY A 65 -12.46 12.70 -4.29
N LEU A 66 -11.43 13.38 -4.79
CA LEU A 66 -10.56 12.81 -5.83
C LEU A 66 -9.71 11.65 -5.28
N PHE A 67 -9.21 11.78 -4.05
CA PHE A 67 -8.44 10.73 -3.39
C PHE A 67 -9.29 9.48 -3.15
N PHE A 68 -10.51 9.64 -2.66
CA PHE A 68 -11.43 8.52 -2.45
C PHE A 68 -11.77 7.79 -3.74
N VAL A 69 -12.09 8.53 -4.81
CA VAL A 69 -12.37 7.94 -6.13
C VAL A 69 -11.18 7.14 -6.64
N PHE A 70 -9.96 7.64 -6.48
CA PHE A 70 -8.75 6.91 -6.86
C PHE A 70 -8.56 5.63 -6.04
N CYS A 71 -8.73 5.70 -4.71
CA CYS A 71 -8.66 4.53 -3.84
C CYS A 71 -9.70 3.46 -4.19
N ALA A 72 -10.93 3.86 -4.54
CA ALA A 72 -11.98 2.94 -4.96
C ALA A 72 -11.62 2.24 -6.27
N TYR A 73 -11.12 2.97 -7.28
CA TYR A 73 -10.62 2.36 -8.52
C TYR A 73 -9.47 1.38 -8.26
N PHE A 74 -8.48 1.79 -7.46
CA PHE A 74 -7.35 0.95 -7.10
C PHE A 74 -7.82 -0.37 -6.47
N LEU A 75 -8.76 -0.32 -5.51
CA LEU A 75 -9.29 -1.50 -4.84
C LEU A 75 -10.06 -2.44 -5.79
N VAL A 76 -10.87 -1.89 -6.71
CA VAL A 76 -11.58 -2.71 -7.72
C VAL A 76 -10.58 -3.44 -8.61
N PHE A 77 -9.54 -2.75 -9.10
CA PHE A 77 -8.53 -3.36 -9.96
C PHE A 77 -7.61 -4.34 -9.21
N ASP A 78 -7.28 -4.08 -7.95
CA ASP A 78 -6.47 -4.96 -7.12
C ASP A 78 -7.15 -6.32 -6.90
N ILE A 79 -8.43 -6.31 -6.49
CA ILE A 79 -9.18 -7.56 -6.30
C ILE A 79 -9.41 -8.26 -7.65
N LEU A 80 -9.68 -7.52 -8.73
CA LEU A 80 -9.81 -8.10 -10.06
C LEU A 80 -8.52 -8.82 -10.48
N ALA A 81 -7.36 -8.20 -10.27
CA ALA A 81 -6.07 -8.81 -10.56
C ALA A 81 -5.84 -10.07 -9.73
N PHE A 82 -6.18 -10.04 -8.44
CA PHE A 82 -6.09 -11.22 -7.56
C PHE A 82 -7.00 -12.37 -8.02
N VAL A 83 -8.26 -12.07 -8.39
CA VAL A 83 -9.22 -13.07 -8.88
C VAL A 83 -8.77 -13.68 -10.21
N ILE A 84 -8.26 -12.86 -11.14
CA ILE A 84 -7.70 -13.35 -12.41
C ILE A 84 -6.49 -14.24 -12.14
N ALA A 85 -5.54 -13.78 -11.32
CA ALA A 85 -4.30 -14.50 -11.03
C ALA A 85 -4.56 -15.86 -10.38
N THR A 86 -5.47 -15.92 -9.40
CA THR A 86 -5.86 -17.18 -8.73
C THR A 86 -6.63 -18.12 -9.66
N SER A 87 -7.42 -17.58 -10.59
CA SER A 87 -8.17 -18.38 -11.55
C SER A 87 -7.33 -18.99 -12.68
N LEU A 88 -6.10 -18.53 -12.91
CA LEU A 88 -5.23 -19.08 -13.97
C LEU A 88 -5.00 -20.60 -13.80
N SER A 89 -5.04 -21.11 -12.56
CA SER A 89 -4.85 -22.53 -12.27
C SER A 89 -6.06 -23.39 -12.66
N ARG A 90 -7.27 -22.85 -12.60
CA ARG A 90 -8.53 -23.50 -13.03
C ARG A 90 -9.51 -22.42 -13.52
N PRO A 91 -9.55 -22.14 -14.83
CA PRO A 91 -10.50 -21.17 -15.36
C PRO A 91 -11.94 -21.64 -15.09
N GLY A 92 -12.74 -20.77 -14.48
CA GLY A 92 -14.14 -21.02 -14.15
C GLY A 92 -15.03 -19.85 -14.57
N TRP A 93 -16.32 -19.90 -14.20
CA TRP A 93 -17.27 -18.82 -14.49
C TRP A 93 -17.21 -17.67 -13.46
N LEU A 94 -16.75 -17.95 -12.24
CA LEU A 94 -16.57 -16.97 -11.15
C LEU A 94 -15.69 -15.76 -11.50
N PRO A 95 -14.52 -15.90 -12.16
CA PRO A 95 -13.68 -14.77 -12.57
C PRO A 95 -14.37 -13.90 -13.63
N ALA A 96 -15.12 -14.52 -14.55
CA ALA A 96 -15.89 -13.80 -15.55
C ALA A 96 -17.04 -13.02 -14.91
N LEU A 97 -17.74 -13.61 -13.94
CA LEU A 97 -18.75 -12.91 -13.15
C LEU A 97 -18.13 -11.73 -12.40
N TYR A 98 -16.98 -11.94 -11.74
CA TYR A 98 -16.29 -10.90 -11.00
C TYR A 98 -15.82 -9.76 -11.91
N ALA A 99 -15.30 -10.07 -13.10
CA ALA A 99 -14.96 -9.07 -14.11
C ALA A 99 -16.19 -8.25 -14.53
N GLY A 100 -17.36 -8.89 -14.66
CA GLY A 100 -18.62 -8.19 -14.92
C GLY A 100 -19.01 -7.22 -13.80
N ILE A 101 -18.91 -7.67 -12.54
CA ILE A 101 -19.18 -6.82 -11.36
C ILE A 101 -18.19 -5.64 -11.30
N ALA A 102 -16.90 -5.90 -11.56
CA ALA A 102 -15.87 -4.86 -11.60
C ALA A 102 -16.14 -3.81 -12.68
N LEU A 103 -16.56 -4.24 -13.89
CA LEU A 103 -16.99 -3.35 -14.95
C LEU A 103 -18.19 -2.49 -14.54
N CYS A 104 -19.20 -3.09 -13.89
CA CYS A 104 -20.34 -2.34 -13.35
C CYS A 104 -19.93 -1.32 -12.27
N ALA A 105 -19.00 -1.69 -11.39
CA ALA A 105 -18.49 -0.78 -10.36
C ALA A 105 -17.76 0.42 -11.00
N ILE A 106 -16.92 0.18 -12.02
CA ILE A 106 -16.21 1.23 -12.77
C ILE A 106 -17.19 2.17 -13.47
N THR A 107 -18.24 1.65 -14.11
CA THR A 107 -19.23 2.49 -14.78
C THR A 107 -20.04 3.33 -13.81
N LEU A 108 -20.33 2.82 -12.61
CA LEU A 108 -21.00 3.58 -11.54
C LEU A 108 -20.11 4.65 -10.90
N LEU A 109 -18.79 4.40 -10.83
CA LEU A 109 -17.82 5.35 -10.27
C LEU A 109 -17.44 6.48 -11.24
N PHE A 110 -17.62 6.27 -12.55
CA PHE A 110 -17.27 7.24 -13.58
C PHE A 110 -18.06 8.57 -13.49
N PRO A 111 -19.39 8.59 -13.24
CA PRO A 111 -20.14 9.81 -12.99
C PRO A 111 -19.71 10.55 -11.71
N LEU A 112 -19.39 9.83 -10.63
CA LEU A 112 -18.93 10.45 -9.38
C LEU A 112 -17.64 11.24 -9.58
N ARG A 113 -16.74 10.77 -10.46
CA ARG A 113 -15.53 11.52 -10.86
C ARG A 113 -15.84 12.83 -11.60
N ARG A 114 -17.00 12.97 -12.23
CA ARG A 114 -17.37 14.20 -12.96
C ARG A 114 -18.03 15.25 -12.06
N MET A 115 -18.39 14.90 -10.82
CA MET A 115 -19.18 15.75 -9.93
C MET A 115 -18.34 16.44 -8.84
N GLY A 116 -17.11 15.98 -8.59
CA GLY A 116 -16.10 16.67 -7.79
C GLY A 116 -15.09 17.36 -8.70
#